data_AF-A0A372RM19-F1
#
_entry.id   AF-A0A372RM19-F1
#
_cell.length_a   1.000
_cell.length_b   1.000
_cell.length_c   1.000
_cell.angle_alpha   90.00
_cell.angle_beta   90.00
_cell.angle_gamma   90.00
#
_symmetry.space_group_name_H-M   'P 1'
#
loop_
_entity.id
_entity.type
_entity.pdbx_description
1 polymer ?
#
loop_
_entity_poly.entity_id
_entity_poly.type
_entity_poly.pdbx_seq_one_letter_code
_entity_poly.pdbx_strand_id
1 'polypeptide(L)'
;MECSICKKPTTKYCSRCQKRYYCSAFCQKKDYTNHKIDCPPRSADILVKNANENLMPTNIAVLYEYGFINCMQKQDKTMLLGLYIGLITIIGCSASQIHSWWENGELSIKIKETYDDGGFTSGYYKWFLKNEHVLQGLHKYEGEKSTKSIADRYYAIVKPYLSEQDQTVPIESLPESKHKIFALYLIILTGCIPNIEQDIWIDFGFCTCKVSQDHLGEEEEKRLGELYQELIVQKGCTIDEFNDAYVSGSVVDLLKRKCSDCSWLSKCGIEVFGYKQFRPSVYSLKQYALGDSVRLSPPIWADYGFMNCRTEDEKRQLRQMYTKLIKHPQFDPRDLHKACVSGKIFNYVRSILPNEVLKPYLLKNLYPLKKFE
;
A
#
# COMPACT_ATOMS: atom_id res chain seq x y z
N MET A 1 -46.72 4.98 0.04
CA MET A 1 -45.77 5.47 -0.99
C MET A 1 -46.36 5.23 -2.36
N GLU A 2 -46.00 6.05 -3.34
CA GLU A 2 -46.59 6.04 -4.67
C GLU A 2 -45.52 5.85 -5.75
N CYS A 3 -45.90 5.20 -6.85
CA CYS A 3 -45.01 5.06 -8.00
C CYS A 3 -44.65 6.44 -8.59
N SER A 4 -43.36 6.70 -8.79
CA SER A 4 -42.84 7.95 -9.34
C SER A 4 -43.39 8.31 -10.73
N ILE A 5 -43.91 7.32 -11.49
CA ILE A 5 -44.46 7.50 -12.84
C ILE A 5 -45.99 7.52 -12.87
N CYS A 6 -46.65 6.46 -12.38
CA CYS A 6 -48.09 6.27 -12.53
C CYS A 6 -48.90 6.59 -11.28
N LYS A 7 -48.24 7.02 -10.19
CA LYS A 7 -48.84 7.38 -8.89
C LYS A 7 -49.64 6.29 -8.18
N LYS A 8 -49.67 5.06 -8.72
CA LYS A 8 -50.28 3.91 -8.04
C LYS A 8 -49.56 3.60 -6.71
N PRO A 9 -50.29 3.21 -5.66
CA PRO A 9 -49.69 2.76 -4.41
C PRO A 9 -48.70 1.61 -4.65
N THR A 10 -47.52 1.71 -4.04
CA THR A 10 -46.51 0.64 -4.11
C THR A 10 -45.57 0.67 -2.93
N THR A 11 -45.06 -0.50 -2.57
CA THR A 11 -43.98 -0.71 -1.61
C THR A 11 -42.65 -1.02 -2.28
N LYS A 12 -42.66 -1.26 -3.59
CA LYS A 12 -41.46 -1.57 -4.37
C LYS A 12 -40.67 -0.30 -4.63
N TYR A 13 -39.37 -0.35 -4.40
CA TYR A 13 -38.44 0.75 -4.60
C TYR A 13 -37.27 0.34 -5.48
N CYS A 14 -36.54 1.33 -6.00
CA CYS A 14 -35.30 1.08 -6.73
C CYS A 14 -34.32 0.34 -5.82
N SER A 15 -33.94 -0.88 -6.19
CA SER A 15 -33.00 -1.70 -5.43
C SER A 15 -31.63 -1.02 -5.22
N ARG A 16 -31.27 -0.06 -6.08
CA ARG A 16 -30.00 0.66 -6.03
C ARG A 16 -29.99 1.80 -5.01
N CYS A 17 -30.96 2.70 -5.07
CA CYS A 17 -30.96 3.91 -4.22
C CYS A 17 -31.93 3.82 -3.04
N GLN A 18 -32.94 2.94 -3.12
CA GLN A 18 -34.05 2.81 -2.17
C GLN A 18 -34.86 4.11 -1.93
N LYS A 19 -34.64 5.16 -2.73
CA LYS A 19 -35.29 6.47 -2.62
C LYS A 19 -36.50 6.66 -3.54
N ARG A 20 -36.52 5.99 -4.70
CA ARG A 20 -37.62 6.07 -5.68
C ARG A 20 -38.47 4.80 -5.66
N TYR A 21 -39.78 4.96 -5.89
CA TYR A 21 -40.76 3.88 -5.81
C TYR A 21 -41.37 3.58 -7.17
N TYR A 22 -41.51 2.29 -7.52
CA TYR A 22 -42.02 1.86 -8.81
C TYR A 22 -42.96 0.67 -8.68
N CYS A 23 -44.18 0.76 -9.21
CA CYS A 23 -45.12 -0.37 -9.16
C CYS A 23 -44.67 -1.57 -10.03
N SER A 24 -43.81 -1.34 -11.02
CA SER A 24 -43.28 -2.36 -11.94
C SER A 24 -41.94 -1.97 -12.55
N ALA A 25 -41.19 -2.96 -13.05
CA ALA A 25 -39.94 -2.74 -13.79
C ALA A 25 -40.15 -1.87 -15.04
N PHE A 26 -41.34 -1.93 -15.66
CA PHE A 26 -41.72 -1.05 -16.76
C PHE A 26 -41.71 0.43 -16.34
N CYS A 27 -42.33 0.76 -15.21
CA CYS A 27 -42.33 2.14 -14.71
C CYS A 27 -40.92 2.61 -14.34
N GLN A 28 -40.11 1.74 -13.76
CA GLN A 28 -38.71 2.04 -13.47
C GLN A 28 -37.91 2.31 -14.74
N LYS A 29 -38.06 1.49 -15.78
CA LYS A 29 -37.37 1.67 -17.07
C LYS A 29 -37.79 2.97 -17.77
N LYS A 30 -39.07 3.35 -17.67
CA LYS A 30 -39.59 4.62 -18.20
C LYS A 30 -39.01 5.85 -17.47
N ASP A 31 -38.80 5.75 -16.16
CA ASP A 31 -38.17 6.82 -15.37
C ASP A 31 -36.64 6.82 -15.43
N TYR A 32 -36.03 5.75 -15.93
CA TYR A 32 -34.59 5.50 -15.77
C TYR A 32 -33.72 6.63 -16.32
N THR A 33 -34.09 7.28 -17.42
CA THR A 33 -33.32 8.41 -17.98
C THR A 33 -33.21 9.58 -17.00
N ASN A 34 -34.29 9.86 -16.26
CA ASN A 34 -34.31 10.93 -15.25
C ASN A 34 -33.69 10.44 -13.93
N HIS A 35 -34.04 9.23 -13.51
CA HIS A 35 -33.55 8.65 -12.27
C HIS A 35 -32.04 8.37 -12.32
N LYS A 36 -31.45 8.05 -13.47
CA LYS A 36 -30.01 7.78 -13.58
C LYS A 36 -29.16 8.99 -13.14
N ILE A 37 -29.70 10.21 -13.22
CA ILE A 37 -29.03 11.44 -12.83
C ILE A 37 -28.82 11.51 -11.31
N ASP A 38 -29.81 11.06 -10.52
CA ASP A 38 -29.80 11.13 -9.06
C ASP A 38 -29.59 9.77 -8.37
N CYS A 39 -29.53 8.68 -9.13
CA CYS A 39 -29.25 7.34 -8.64
C CYS A 39 -27.74 7.14 -8.47
N PRO A 40 -27.25 6.75 -7.28
CA PRO A 40 -25.84 6.46 -7.09
C PRO A 40 -25.37 5.36 -8.06
N PRO A 41 -24.14 5.43 -8.59
CA PRO A 41 -23.59 4.37 -9.44
C PRO A 41 -23.43 3.07 -8.64
N ARG A 42 -23.58 1.91 -9.29
CA ARG A 42 -23.16 0.63 -8.70
C ARG A 42 -21.64 0.60 -8.60
N SER A 43 -21.12 -0.24 -7.72
CA SER A 43 -19.69 -0.57 -7.66
C SER A 43 -19.15 -0.99 -9.04
N ALA A 44 -19.87 -1.80 -9.82
CA ALA A 44 -19.47 -2.14 -11.21
C ALA A 44 -19.38 -0.91 -12.12
N ASP A 45 -20.32 0.04 -12.00
CA ASP A 45 -20.32 1.26 -12.81
C ASP A 45 -19.08 2.12 -12.46
N ILE A 46 -18.67 2.14 -11.19
CA ILE A 46 -17.44 2.80 -10.72
C ILE A 46 -16.18 2.07 -11.22
N LEU A 47 -16.16 0.72 -11.14
CA LEU A 47 -15.05 -0.09 -11.66
C LEU A 47 -14.81 0.16 -13.14
N VAL A 48 -15.87 0.20 -13.96
CA VAL A 48 -15.77 0.52 -15.39
C VAL A 48 -15.20 1.91 -15.63
N LYS A 49 -15.64 2.90 -14.85
CA LYS A 49 -15.04 4.24 -14.91
C LYS A 49 -13.54 4.21 -14.59
N ASN A 50 -13.16 3.55 -13.50
CA ASN A 50 -11.77 3.42 -13.08
C ASN A 50 -10.91 2.70 -14.12
N ALA A 51 -11.41 1.63 -14.72
CA ALA A 51 -10.72 0.92 -15.80
C ALA A 51 -10.51 1.81 -17.04
N ASN A 52 -11.55 2.54 -17.48
CA ASN A 52 -11.43 3.46 -18.63
C ASN A 52 -10.44 4.59 -18.40
N GLU A 53 -10.35 5.10 -17.17
CA GLU A 53 -9.43 6.18 -16.78
C GLU A 53 -8.04 5.64 -16.38
N ASN A 54 -7.84 4.32 -16.38
CA ASN A 54 -6.66 3.64 -15.86
C ASN A 54 -6.28 4.09 -14.43
N LEU A 55 -7.29 4.20 -13.57
CA LEU A 55 -7.16 4.64 -12.18
C LEU A 55 -7.35 3.47 -11.22
N MET A 56 -6.51 3.41 -10.18
CA MET A 56 -6.72 2.48 -9.07
C MET A 56 -8.03 2.79 -8.34
N PRO A 57 -8.92 1.79 -8.13
CA PRO A 57 -10.10 2.00 -7.32
C PRO A 57 -9.76 2.40 -5.89
N THR A 58 -10.46 3.41 -5.39
CA THR A 58 -10.39 3.85 -3.97
C THR A 58 -11.72 3.64 -3.24
N ASN A 59 -12.80 3.39 -3.98
CA ASN A 59 -14.10 3.12 -3.42
C ASN A 59 -14.12 1.75 -2.73
N ILE A 60 -14.43 1.72 -1.44
CA ILE A 60 -14.38 0.49 -0.62
C ILE A 60 -15.29 -0.61 -1.18
N ALA A 61 -16.48 -0.28 -1.68
CA ALA A 61 -17.37 -1.27 -2.27
C ALA A 61 -16.76 -1.91 -3.52
N VAL A 62 -16.09 -1.13 -4.39
CA VAL A 62 -15.36 -1.68 -5.53
C VAL A 62 -14.23 -2.59 -5.08
N LEU A 63 -13.46 -2.13 -4.09
CA LEU A 63 -12.32 -2.89 -3.57
C LEU A 63 -12.76 -4.25 -3.01
N TYR A 64 -13.88 -4.27 -2.30
CA TYR A 64 -14.44 -5.44 -1.65
C TYR A 64 -15.09 -6.39 -2.65
N GLU A 65 -16.01 -5.88 -3.46
CA GLU A 65 -16.89 -6.69 -4.30
C GLU A 65 -16.16 -7.27 -5.51
N TYR A 66 -15.07 -6.65 -5.97
CA TYR A 66 -14.30 -7.10 -7.14
C TYR A 66 -12.89 -7.56 -6.78
N GLY A 67 -12.67 -7.98 -5.54
CA GLY A 67 -11.49 -8.77 -5.16
C GLY A 67 -10.19 -7.99 -4.92
N PHE A 68 -10.14 -6.67 -5.10
CA PHE A 68 -8.94 -5.89 -4.80
C PHE A 68 -8.55 -5.96 -3.31
N ILE A 69 -9.49 -6.23 -2.41
CA ILE A 69 -9.20 -6.44 -0.98
C ILE A 69 -8.52 -7.78 -0.70
N ASN A 70 -8.58 -8.71 -1.66
CA ASN A 70 -7.88 -10.00 -1.58
C ASN A 70 -6.47 -9.91 -2.17
N CYS A 71 -6.15 -8.82 -2.89
CA CYS A 71 -4.80 -8.56 -3.37
C CYS A 71 -3.91 -8.05 -2.24
N MET A 72 -2.89 -8.83 -1.90
CA MET A 72 -1.98 -8.53 -0.80
C MET A 72 -0.92 -7.49 -1.21
N GLN A 73 -0.48 -7.51 -2.47
CA GLN A 73 0.54 -6.57 -2.97
C GLN A 73 -0.06 -5.46 -3.84
N LYS A 74 0.64 -4.31 -3.90
CA LYS A 74 0.32 -3.23 -4.86
C LYS A 74 0.37 -3.75 -6.29
N GLN A 75 1.34 -4.61 -6.59
CA GLN A 75 1.48 -5.23 -7.90
C GLN A 75 0.26 -6.09 -8.25
N ASP A 76 -0.25 -6.91 -7.32
CA ASP A 76 -1.46 -7.72 -7.54
C ASP A 76 -2.69 -6.85 -7.85
N LYS A 77 -2.85 -5.71 -7.16
CA LYS A 77 -3.92 -4.76 -7.45
C LYS A 77 -3.78 -4.19 -8.86
N THR A 78 -2.55 -3.85 -9.27
CA THR A 78 -2.27 -3.39 -10.63
C THR A 78 -2.54 -4.48 -11.67
N MET A 79 -2.17 -5.74 -11.40
CA MET A 79 -2.46 -6.86 -12.28
C MET A 79 -3.96 -7.13 -12.40
N LEU A 80 -4.70 -7.05 -11.29
CA LEU A 80 -6.15 -7.19 -11.27
C LEU A 80 -6.86 -6.05 -12.01
N LEU A 81 -6.40 -4.80 -11.86
CA LEU A 81 -6.93 -3.70 -12.69
C LEU A 81 -6.64 -3.93 -14.17
N GLY A 82 -5.42 -4.36 -14.53
CA GLY A 82 -5.09 -4.67 -15.92
C GLY A 82 -6.00 -5.75 -16.51
N LEU A 83 -6.35 -6.77 -15.71
CA LEU A 83 -7.34 -7.80 -16.08
C LEU A 83 -8.72 -7.17 -16.35
N TYR A 84 -9.21 -6.30 -15.45
CA TYR A 84 -10.49 -5.61 -15.64
C TYR A 84 -10.46 -4.64 -16.82
N ILE A 85 -9.36 -3.91 -17.04
CA ILE A 85 -9.17 -3.05 -18.21
C ILE A 85 -9.32 -3.87 -19.48
N GLY A 86 -8.59 -5.00 -19.61
CA GLY A 86 -8.72 -5.87 -20.78
C GLY A 86 -10.16 -6.34 -20.99
N LEU A 87 -10.85 -6.75 -19.93
CA LEU A 87 -12.23 -7.21 -19.97
C LEU A 87 -13.20 -6.11 -20.46
N ILE A 88 -13.00 -4.87 -19.99
CA ILE A 88 -13.92 -3.74 -20.21
C ILE A 88 -13.64 -3.03 -21.54
N THR A 89 -12.37 -2.74 -21.83
CA THR A 89 -11.98 -1.87 -22.95
C THR A 89 -11.64 -2.65 -24.22
N ILE A 90 -11.11 -3.87 -24.09
CA ILE A 90 -10.72 -4.70 -25.24
C ILE A 90 -11.84 -5.68 -25.59
N ILE A 91 -12.34 -6.43 -24.61
CA ILE A 91 -13.40 -7.43 -24.85
C ILE A 91 -14.80 -6.77 -24.87
N GLY A 92 -14.96 -5.61 -24.24
CA GLY A 92 -16.19 -4.83 -24.31
C GLY A 92 -17.26 -5.23 -23.29
N CYS A 93 -16.88 -5.85 -22.17
CA CYS A 93 -17.84 -6.20 -21.12
C CYS A 93 -18.41 -4.94 -20.45
N SER A 94 -19.75 -4.86 -20.41
CA SER A 94 -20.47 -3.78 -19.75
C SER A 94 -20.47 -3.92 -18.22
N ALA A 95 -20.65 -2.80 -17.52
CA ALA A 95 -20.86 -2.78 -16.07
C ALA A 95 -22.00 -3.70 -15.61
N SER A 96 -23.06 -3.84 -16.42
CA SER A 96 -24.19 -4.72 -16.09
C SER A 96 -23.84 -6.20 -16.20
N GLN A 97 -23.01 -6.60 -17.17
CA GLN A 97 -22.53 -7.99 -17.28
C GLN A 97 -21.63 -8.32 -16.09
N ILE A 98 -20.63 -7.48 -15.82
CA ILE A 98 -19.69 -7.68 -14.70
C ILE A 98 -20.44 -7.76 -13.37
N HIS A 99 -21.40 -6.86 -13.15
CA HIS A 99 -22.26 -6.90 -11.97
C HIS A 99 -23.06 -8.19 -11.85
N SER A 100 -23.67 -8.65 -12.95
CA SER A 100 -24.45 -9.89 -12.96
C SER A 100 -23.58 -11.11 -12.64
N TRP A 101 -22.36 -11.18 -13.18
CA TRP A 101 -21.45 -12.28 -12.89
C TRP A 101 -21.04 -12.30 -11.42
N TRP A 102 -20.82 -11.12 -10.85
CA TRP A 102 -20.57 -10.97 -9.42
C TRP A 102 -21.77 -11.36 -8.56
N GLU A 103 -22.98 -10.86 -8.86
CA GLU A 103 -24.20 -11.18 -8.11
C GLU A 103 -24.50 -12.69 -8.09
N ASN A 104 -24.18 -13.39 -9.18
CA ASN A 104 -24.37 -14.83 -9.31
C ASN A 104 -23.22 -15.67 -8.72
N GLY A 105 -22.13 -15.05 -8.25
CA GLY A 105 -20.95 -15.77 -7.77
C GLY A 105 -20.13 -16.45 -8.89
N GLU A 106 -20.35 -16.06 -10.15
CA GLU A 106 -19.74 -16.66 -11.34
C GLU A 106 -18.60 -15.82 -11.92
N LEU A 107 -18.23 -14.72 -11.26
CA LEU A 107 -17.29 -13.71 -11.79
C LEU A 107 -15.97 -14.32 -12.28
N SER A 108 -15.33 -15.17 -11.48
CA SER A 108 -14.07 -15.81 -11.87
C SER A 108 -14.21 -16.70 -13.11
N ILE A 109 -15.26 -17.52 -13.15
CA ILE A 109 -15.53 -18.46 -14.25
C ILE A 109 -15.84 -17.69 -15.53
N LYS A 110 -16.73 -16.70 -15.46
CA LYS A 110 -17.15 -15.90 -16.61
C LYS A 110 -16.01 -15.07 -17.20
N ILE A 111 -15.09 -14.59 -16.36
CA ILE A 111 -13.87 -13.92 -16.83
C ILE A 111 -13.02 -14.90 -17.65
N LYS A 112 -12.80 -16.13 -17.18
CA LYS A 112 -12.03 -17.15 -17.93
C LYS A 112 -12.67 -17.46 -19.27
N GLU A 113 -13.96 -17.81 -19.27
CA GLU A 113 -14.73 -18.07 -20.49
C GLU A 113 -14.60 -16.91 -21.50
N THR A 114 -14.76 -15.67 -21.03
CA THR A 114 -14.71 -14.47 -21.88
C THR A 114 -13.34 -14.24 -22.50
N TYR A 115 -12.25 -14.50 -21.76
CA TYR A 115 -10.89 -14.38 -22.28
C TYR A 115 -10.53 -15.52 -23.24
N ASP A 116 -10.94 -16.75 -22.90
CA ASP A 116 -10.67 -17.96 -23.70
C ASP A 116 -11.42 -17.92 -25.03
N ASP A 117 -12.72 -17.58 -25.02
CA ASP A 117 -13.55 -17.44 -26.23
C ASP A 117 -13.03 -16.35 -27.17
N GLY A 118 -12.44 -15.29 -26.61
CA GLY A 118 -11.81 -14.22 -27.37
C GLY A 118 -10.39 -14.55 -27.86
N GLY A 119 -9.81 -15.68 -27.45
CA GLY A 119 -8.44 -16.07 -27.79
C GLY A 119 -7.37 -15.15 -27.20
N PHE A 120 -7.67 -14.43 -26.11
CA PHE A 120 -6.79 -13.42 -25.54
C PHE A 120 -5.80 -14.02 -24.52
N THR A 121 -4.50 -13.81 -24.71
CA THR A 121 -3.45 -14.35 -23.82
C THR A 121 -2.63 -13.26 -23.12
N SER A 122 -3.29 -12.23 -22.59
CA SER A 122 -2.60 -11.09 -21.96
C SER A 122 -1.78 -11.53 -20.73
N GLY A 123 -0.75 -10.76 -20.38
CA GLY A 123 0.02 -11.01 -19.16
C GLY A 123 -0.85 -10.96 -17.89
N TYR A 124 -1.86 -10.09 -17.88
CA TYR A 124 -2.85 -9.98 -16.81
C TYR A 124 -3.72 -11.23 -16.69
N TYR A 125 -4.17 -11.79 -17.82
CA TYR A 125 -4.96 -13.01 -17.83
C TYR A 125 -4.13 -14.22 -17.36
N LYS A 126 -2.89 -14.35 -17.85
CA LYS A 126 -1.96 -15.39 -17.36
C LYS A 126 -1.67 -15.29 -15.86
N TRP A 127 -1.56 -14.07 -15.33
CA TRP A 127 -1.44 -13.84 -13.89
C TRP A 127 -2.71 -14.26 -13.15
N PHE A 128 -3.89 -13.92 -13.66
CA PHE A 128 -5.17 -14.26 -13.05
C PHE A 128 -5.36 -15.78 -12.94
N LEU A 129 -5.01 -16.54 -13.97
CA LEU A 129 -5.08 -18.02 -13.94
C LEU A 129 -4.22 -18.63 -12.81
N LYS A 130 -3.16 -17.95 -12.37
CA LYS A 130 -2.33 -18.36 -11.23
C LYS A 130 -2.83 -17.82 -9.89
N ASN A 131 -3.74 -16.85 -9.91
CA ASN A 131 -4.18 -16.08 -8.76
C ASN A 131 -5.71 -16.05 -8.64
N GLU A 132 -6.40 -17.11 -9.06
CA GLU A 132 -7.88 -17.14 -9.08
C GLU A 132 -8.51 -16.89 -7.69
N HIS A 133 -7.78 -17.19 -6.61
CA HIS A 133 -8.18 -16.94 -5.22
C HIS A 133 -8.57 -15.48 -4.95
N VAL A 134 -8.04 -14.51 -5.72
CA VAL A 134 -8.37 -13.08 -5.53
C VAL A 134 -9.84 -12.77 -5.82
N LEU A 135 -10.51 -13.58 -6.65
CA LEU A 135 -11.94 -13.45 -6.99
C LEU A 135 -12.83 -14.49 -6.31
N GLN A 136 -12.34 -15.17 -5.29
CA GLN A 136 -13.13 -16.14 -4.51
C GLN A 136 -13.76 -15.49 -3.26
N GLY A 137 -14.90 -16.02 -2.81
CA GLY A 137 -15.56 -15.58 -1.57
C GLY A 137 -16.08 -14.15 -1.59
N LEU A 138 -16.25 -13.57 -2.78
CA LEU A 138 -16.75 -12.20 -2.95
C LEU A 138 -18.20 -12.10 -2.48
N HIS A 139 -18.52 -11.00 -1.81
CA HIS A 139 -19.86 -10.71 -1.34
C HIS A 139 -20.08 -9.20 -1.26
N LYS A 140 -21.34 -8.80 -1.05
CA LYS A 140 -21.75 -7.39 -1.03
C LYS A 140 -21.08 -6.64 0.11
N TYR A 141 -20.65 -5.41 -0.16
CA TYR A 141 -20.18 -4.52 0.88
C TYR A 141 -21.35 -4.01 1.73
N GLU A 142 -21.39 -4.39 3.01
CA GLU A 142 -22.42 -4.03 3.98
C GLU A 142 -21.94 -2.98 5.01
N GLY A 143 -20.92 -2.20 4.66
CA GLY A 143 -20.36 -1.19 5.58
C GLY A 143 -19.54 -1.83 6.71
N GLU A 144 -19.86 -1.45 7.95
CA GLU A 144 -19.14 -1.88 9.16
C GLU A 144 -19.00 -3.40 9.28
N LYS A 145 -20.03 -4.16 8.88
CA LYS A 145 -19.99 -5.63 8.90
C LYS A 145 -18.88 -6.20 8.02
N SER A 146 -18.76 -5.70 6.79
CA SER A 146 -17.73 -6.13 5.84
C SER A 146 -16.33 -5.71 6.32
N THR A 147 -16.19 -4.51 6.89
CA THR A 147 -14.93 -4.06 7.50
C THR A 147 -14.52 -4.94 8.66
N LYS A 148 -15.47 -5.29 9.54
CA LYS A 148 -15.23 -6.21 10.67
C LYS A 148 -14.82 -7.59 10.18
N SER A 149 -15.47 -8.13 9.15
CA SER A 149 -15.09 -9.42 8.55
C SER A 149 -13.65 -9.43 8.01
N ILE A 150 -13.19 -8.33 7.37
CA ILE A 150 -11.79 -8.21 6.96
C ILE A 150 -10.86 -8.22 8.17
N ALA A 151 -11.19 -7.42 9.19
CA ALA A 151 -10.41 -7.35 10.42
C ALA A 151 -10.31 -8.71 11.10
N ASP A 152 -11.42 -9.45 11.20
CA ASP A 152 -11.47 -10.81 11.76
C ASP A 152 -10.59 -11.79 10.96
N ARG A 153 -10.58 -11.68 9.61
CA ARG A 153 -9.72 -12.50 8.74
C ARG A 153 -8.24 -12.21 8.98
N TYR A 154 -7.85 -10.94 9.04
CA TYR A 154 -6.47 -10.55 9.33
C TYR A 154 -6.05 -10.92 10.74
N TYR A 155 -6.96 -10.78 11.70
CA TYR A 155 -6.75 -11.24 13.07
C TYR A 155 -6.51 -12.74 13.11
N ALA A 156 -7.30 -13.55 12.40
CA ALA A 156 -7.11 -15.00 12.38
C ALA A 156 -5.72 -15.43 11.88
N ILE A 157 -5.09 -14.67 10.97
CA ILE A 157 -3.72 -14.94 10.47
C ILE A 157 -2.68 -14.73 11.58
N VAL A 158 -2.82 -13.65 12.35
CA VAL A 158 -1.82 -13.23 13.35
C VAL A 158 -2.08 -13.85 14.73
N LYS A 159 -3.34 -14.22 15.03
CA LYS A 159 -3.79 -14.78 16.30
C LYS A 159 -2.89 -15.89 16.86
N PRO A 160 -2.37 -16.86 16.06
CA PRO A 160 -1.49 -17.91 16.56
C PRO A 160 -0.18 -17.41 17.21
N TYR A 161 0.21 -16.16 16.94
CA TYR A 161 1.45 -15.56 17.43
C TYR A 161 1.24 -14.62 18.63
N LEU A 162 -0.01 -14.39 19.04
CA LEU A 162 -0.36 -13.62 20.24
C LEU A 162 -0.31 -14.51 21.48
N SER A 163 0.08 -13.94 22.63
CA SER A 163 -0.08 -14.62 23.92
C SER A 163 -1.55 -14.84 24.26
N GLU A 164 -1.82 -15.80 25.15
CA GLU A 164 -3.19 -16.10 25.60
C GLU A 164 -3.90 -14.85 26.14
N GLN A 165 -3.17 -13.99 26.86
CA GLN A 165 -3.71 -12.73 27.37
C GLN A 165 -4.13 -11.80 26.23
N ASP A 166 -3.23 -11.55 25.27
CA ASP A 166 -3.51 -10.67 24.13
C ASP A 166 -4.63 -11.18 23.22
N GLN A 167 -4.83 -12.51 23.15
CA GLN A 167 -5.91 -13.09 22.34
C GLN A 167 -7.32 -12.81 22.87
N THR A 168 -7.43 -12.44 24.16
CA THR A 168 -8.72 -12.21 24.85
C THR A 168 -9.15 -10.75 24.84
N VAL A 169 -8.28 -9.82 24.48
CA VAL A 169 -8.56 -8.39 24.47
C VAL A 169 -8.78 -7.87 23.04
N PRO A 170 -9.56 -6.79 22.86
CA PRO A 170 -9.65 -6.12 21.56
C PRO A 170 -8.27 -5.64 21.10
N ILE A 171 -7.98 -5.75 19.80
CA ILE A 171 -6.70 -5.33 19.21
C ILE A 171 -6.42 -3.86 19.53
N GLU A 172 -7.45 -3.01 19.48
CA GLU A 172 -7.39 -1.57 19.77
C GLU A 172 -6.90 -1.26 21.19
N SER A 173 -7.03 -2.22 22.11
CA SER A 173 -6.58 -2.11 23.49
C SER A 173 -5.12 -2.53 23.70
N LEU A 174 -4.48 -3.13 22.69
CA LEU A 174 -3.05 -3.46 22.75
C LEU A 174 -2.19 -2.19 22.71
N PRO A 175 -0.97 -2.21 23.29
CA PRO A 175 -0.02 -1.11 23.17
C PRO A 175 0.29 -0.76 21.71
N GLU A 176 0.52 0.53 21.43
CA GLU A 176 0.86 1.03 20.08
C GLU A 176 2.06 0.31 19.46
N SER A 177 3.05 -0.09 20.27
CA SER A 177 4.19 -0.89 19.80
C SER A 177 3.75 -2.24 19.24
N LYS A 178 2.78 -2.91 19.89
CA LYS A 178 2.21 -4.17 19.41
C LYS A 178 1.34 -3.96 18.17
N HIS A 179 0.66 -2.83 18.00
CA HIS A 179 -0.05 -2.52 16.75
C HIS A 179 0.90 -2.49 15.55
N LYS A 180 2.07 -1.87 15.69
CA LYS A 180 3.10 -1.85 14.62
C LYS A 180 3.62 -3.24 14.29
N ILE A 181 3.85 -4.06 15.31
CA ILE A 181 4.32 -5.45 15.13
C ILE A 181 3.23 -6.31 14.51
N PHE A 182 1.98 -6.17 14.94
CA PHE A 182 0.83 -6.84 14.34
C PHE A 182 0.73 -6.54 12.84
N ALA A 183 0.90 -5.26 12.45
CA ALA A 183 0.91 -4.86 11.05
C ALA A 183 2.07 -5.50 10.26
N LEU A 184 3.28 -5.56 10.84
CA LEU A 184 4.42 -6.26 10.24
C LEU A 184 4.11 -7.76 10.06
N TYR A 185 3.62 -8.44 11.10
CA TYR A 185 3.30 -9.86 11.05
C TYR A 185 2.28 -10.16 9.96
N LEU A 186 1.20 -9.37 9.87
CA LEU A 186 0.20 -9.53 8.83
C LEU A 186 0.82 -9.43 7.42
N ILE A 187 1.69 -8.44 7.19
CA ILE A 187 2.35 -8.23 5.89
C ILE A 187 3.26 -9.42 5.55
N ILE A 188 4.11 -9.85 6.49
CA ILE A 188 5.05 -10.94 6.24
C ILE A 188 4.32 -12.28 6.08
N LEU A 189 3.32 -12.57 6.91
CA LEU A 189 2.54 -13.82 6.85
C LEU A 189 1.68 -13.93 5.60
N THR A 190 1.37 -12.81 4.95
CA THR A 190 0.69 -12.77 3.65
C THR A 190 1.67 -12.78 2.46
N GLY A 191 2.96 -13.03 2.70
CA GLY A 191 3.99 -13.13 1.66
C GLY A 191 4.38 -11.78 1.05
N CYS A 192 4.17 -10.69 1.79
CA CYS A 192 4.47 -9.33 1.35
C CYS A 192 5.62 -8.73 2.17
N ILE A 193 6.13 -7.60 1.70
CA ILE A 193 7.04 -6.72 2.46
C ILE A 193 6.40 -5.34 2.64
N PRO A 194 6.78 -4.57 3.68
CA PRO A 194 6.28 -3.21 3.89
C PRO A 194 6.48 -2.33 2.66
N ASN A 195 5.45 -1.58 2.28
CA ASN A 195 5.52 -0.64 1.18
C ASN A 195 6.30 0.61 1.61
N ILE A 196 7.10 1.18 0.70
CA ILE A 196 7.90 2.39 0.96
C ILE A 196 7.09 3.54 1.56
N GLU A 197 5.81 3.71 1.19
CA GLU A 197 4.96 4.80 1.69
C GLU A 197 4.43 4.55 3.12
N GLN A 198 4.66 3.37 3.70
CA GLN A 198 4.21 3.02 5.06
C GLN A 198 5.30 3.31 6.09
N ASP A 199 4.93 3.82 7.26
CA ASP A 199 5.88 4.07 8.36
C ASP A 199 6.62 2.81 8.82
N ILE A 200 5.96 1.66 8.72
CA ILE A 200 6.54 0.35 9.04
C ILE A 200 7.74 -0.02 8.17
N TRP A 201 7.86 0.53 6.95
CA TRP A 201 9.05 0.37 6.10
C TRP A 201 10.27 1.06 6.72
N ILE A 202 10.06 2.17 7.43
CA ILE A 202 11.10 2.81 8.23
C ILE A 202 11.27 2.07 9.56
N ASP A 203 10.19 1.84 10.32
CA ASP A 203 10.24 1.23 11.65
C ASP A 203 11.06 -0.07 11.66
N PHE A 204 10.86 -0.92 10.65
CA PHE A 204 11.46 -2.25 10.57
C PHE A 204 12.64 -2.35 9.59
N GLY A 205 13.29 -1.21 9.30
CA GLY A 205 14.62 -1.22 8.70
C GLY A 205 14.71 -1.45 7.19
N PHE A 206 13.59 -1.69 6.50
CA PHE A 206 13.55 -1.78 5.03
C PHE A 206 14.12 -0.51 4.37
N CYS A 207 13.92 0.65 5.01
CA CYS A 207 14.51 1.91 4.56
C CYS A 207 16.04 1.94 4.47
N THR A 208 16.74 1.03 5.14
CA THR A 208 18.21 0.92 5.13
C THR A 208 18.74 0.07 3.97
N CYS A 209 17.88 -0.72 3.32
CA CYS A 209 18.24 -1.53 2.16
C CYS A 209 18.61 -0.64 0.96
N LYS A 210 19.55 -1.08 0.13
CA LYS A 210 19.95 -0.36 -1.07
C LYS A 210 18.87 -0.43 -2.15
N VAL A 211 18.70 0.69 -2.85
CA VAL A 211 17.82 0.78 -4.02
C VAL A 211 18.66 0.41 -5.23
N SER A 212 18.46 -0.77 -5.81
CA SER A 212 19.04 -1.07 -7.13
C SER A 212 18.02 -0.79 -8.24
N GLN A 213 18.52 -0.27 -9.37
CA GLN A 213 17.74 -0.05 -10.59
C GLN A 213 17.55 -1.32 -11.42
N ASP A 214 18.24 -2.40 -11.07
CA ASP A 214 18.11 -3.71 -11.70
C ASP A 214 17.18 -4.59 -10.85
N HIS A 215 16.70 -5.70 -11.40
CA HIS A 215 15.95 -6.75 -10.70
C HIS A 215 16.64 -7.29 -9.41
N LEU A 216 17.84 -6.81 -9.10
CA LEU A 216 18.66 -7.11 -7.93
C LEU A 216 18.44 -6.16 -6.73
N GLY A 217 17.68 -5.07 -6.88
CA GLY A 217 17.40 -4.12 -5.78
C GLY A 217 16.26 -4.58 -4.90
N GLU A 218 15.38 -5.36 -5.50
CA GLU A 218 14.41 -6.21 -4.83
C GLU A 218 15.11 -7.22 -3.91
N GLU A 219 16.41 -7.51 -4.04
CA GLU A 219 17.09 -8.56 -3.27
C GLU A 219 17.30 -8.21 -1.80
N GLU A 220 17.69 -6.97 -1.44
CA GLU A 220 17.95 -6.68 -0.01
C GLU A 220 16.66 -6.56 0.80
N GLU A 221 15.64 -5.85 0.28
CA GLU A 221 14.34 -5.74 0.97
C GLU A 221 13.62 -7.09 1.01
N LYS A 222 13.68 -7.89 -0.08
CA LYS A 222 13.14 -9.24 -0.10
C LYS A 222 13.88 -10.15 0.88
N ARG A 223 15.21 -10.12 0.91
CA ARG A 223 16.01 -10.90 1.86
C ARG A 223 15.73 -10.50 3.31
N LEU A 224 15.50 -9.22 3.59
CA LEU A 224 15.05 -8.78 4.91
C LEU A 224 13.64 -9.31 5.24
N GLY A 225 12.73 -9.30 4.27
CA GLY A 225 11.41 -9.93 4.37
C GLY A 225 11.48 -11.43 4.65
N GLU A 226 12.34 -12.16 3.94
CA GLU A 226 12.60 -13.59 4.14
C GLU A 226 13.17 -13.88 5.53
N LEU A 227 14.05 -13.03 6.06
CA LEU A 227 14.54 -13.14 7.44
C LEU A 227 13.43 -12.94 8.47
N TYR A 228 12.56 -11.93 8.28
CA TYR A 228 11.39 -11.76 9.14
C TYR A 228 10.44 -12.95 9.03
N GLN A 229 10.26 -13.51 7.84
CA GLN A 229 9.45 -14.70 7.64
C GLN A 229 10.05 -15.93 8.34
N GLU A 230 11.37 -16.14 8.25
CA GLU A 230 12.07 -17.19 8.99
C GLU A 230 11.84 -17.02 10.51
N LEU A 231 12.04 -15.80 11.02
CA LEU A 231 11.86 -15.50 12.45
C LEU A 231 10.44 -15.83 12.93
N ILE A 232 9.42 -15.40 12.18
CA ILE A 232 8.03 -15.56 12.55
C ILE A 232 7.60 -17.02 12.38
N VAL A 233 7.73 -17.57 11.17
CA VAL A 233 7.14 -18.87 10.80
C VAL A 233 8.00 -20.04 11.25
N GLN A 234 9.31 -19.99 10.97
CA GLN A 234 10.19 -21.13 11.22
C GLN A 234 10.69 -21.17 12.67
N LYS A 235 10.95 -20.00 13.27
CA LYS A 235 11.42 -19.89 14.65
C LYS A 235 10.30 -19.64 15.66
N GLY A 236 9.06 -19.51 15.20
CA GLY A 236 7.88 -19.34 16.05
C GLY A 236 7.95 -18.12 16.96
N CYS A 237 8.54 -17.01 16.50
CA CYS A 237 8.69 -15.81 17.31
C CYS A 237 7.31 -15.19 17.61
N THR A 238 6.95 -15.11 18.89
CA THR A 238 5.68 -14.52 19.33
C THR A 238 5.73 -13.00 19.25
N ILE A 239 4.56 -12.37 19.22
CA ILE A 239 4.44 -10.91 19.23
C ILE A 239 5.06 -10.31 20.49
N ASP A 240 4.93 -10.97 21.64
CA ASP A 240 5.53 -10.49 22.90
C ASP A 240 7.07 -10.50 22.83
N GLU A 241 7.67 -11.61 22.37
CA GLU A 241 9.12 -11.69 22.24
C GLU A 241 9.65 -10.63 21.26
N PHE A 242 8.98 -10.47 20.12
CA PHE A 242 9.34 -9.45 19.15
C PHE A 242 9.17 -8.05 19.75
N ASN A 243 8.09 -7.81 20.51
CA ASN A 243 7.82 -6.53 21.15
C ASN A 243 8.88 -6.14 22.17
N ASP A 244 9.38 -7.10 22.95
CA ASP A 244 10.49 -6.85 23.87
C ASP A 244 11.75 -6.39 23.12
N ALA A 245 12.07 -7.04 22.01
CA ALA A 245 13.18 -6.63 21.15
C ALA A 245 12.94 -5.26 20.50
N TYR A 246 11.70 -4.99 20.07
CA TYR A 246 11.33 -3.73 19.44
C TYR A 246 11.39 -2.55 20.41
N VAL A 247 10.89 -2.72 21.63
CA VAL A 247 10.93 -1.68 22.67
C VAL A 247 12.36 -1.43 23.16
N SER A 248 13.17 -2.48 23.28
CA SER A 248 14.58 -2.36 23.69
C SER A 248 15.53 -1.92 22.58
N GLY A 249 15.07 -1.83 21.32
CA GLY A 249 15.92 -1.48 20.17
C GLY A 249 16.89 -2.59 19.77
N SER A 250 16.59 -3.85 20.08
CA SER A 250 17.44 -5.02 19.85
C SER A 250 16.92 -5.98 18.78
N VAL A 251 16.03 -5.53 17.89
CA VAL A 251 15.44 -6.38 16.81
C VAL A 251 16.50 -7.02 15.92
N VAL A 252 17.57 -6.29 15.57
CA VAL A 252 18.68 -6.84 14.76
C VAL A 252 19.39 -7.97 15.51
N ASP A 253 19.55 -7.85 16.83
CA ASP A 253 20.17 -8.89 17.65
C ASP A 253 19.24 -10.12 17.79
N LEU A 254 17.93 -9.88 17.89
CA LEU A 254 16.93 -10.95 17.84
C LEU A 254 17.02 -11.75 16.53
N LEU A 255 17.08 -11.06 15.38
CA LEU A 255 17.27 -11.68 14.07
C LEU A 255 18.56 -12.50 14.02
N LYS A 256 19.69 -11.90 14.39
CA LYS A 256 21.01 -12.59 14.39
C LYS A 256 21.05 -13.82 15.29
N ARG A 257 20.33 -13.80 16.41
CA ARG A 257 20.29 -14.89 17.38
C ARG A 257 19.45 -16.08 16.91
N LYS A 258 18.37 -15.83 16.16
CA LYS A 258 17.38 -16.86 15.82
C LYS A 258 17.42 -17.31 14.36
N CYS A 259 17.73 -16.42 13.43
CA CYS A 259 17.67 -16.68 12.00
C CYS A 259 19.03 -17.11 11.44
N SER A 260 18.97 -17.74 10.28
CA SER A 260 20.13 -18.23 9.55
C SER A 260 20.76 -17.08 8.75
N ASP A 261 22.03 -17.20 8.40
CA ASP A 261 22.74 -16.29 7.47
C ASP A 261 22.70 -14.78 7.79
N CYS A 262 22.56 -14.37 9.04
CA CYS A 262 22.44 -12.95 9.42
C CYS A 262 23.73 -12.10 9.34
N SER A 263 24.85 -12.69 8.90
CA SER A 263 26.12 -11.96 8.72
C SER A 263 26.00 -10.80 7.73
N TRP A 264 25.08 -10.92 6.76
CA TRP A 264 24.81 -9.87 5.78
C TRP A 264 24.22 -8.60 6.41
N LEU A 265 23.45 -8.70 7.50
CA LEU A 265 22.86 -7.53 8.18
C LEU A 265 23.96 -6.56 8.62
N SER A 266 25.03 -7.09 9.23
CA SER A 266 26.19 -6.29 9.63
C SER A 266 26.99 -5.79 8.43
N LYS A 267 27.16 -6.60 7.38
CA LYS A 267 27.92 -6.22 6.18
C LYS A 267 27.24 -5.09 5.40
N CYS A 268 25.91 -5.15 5.26
CA CYS A 268 25.14 -4.12 4.56
C CYS A 268 24.77 -2.95 5.49
N GLY A 269 24.97 -3.10 6.81
CA GLY A 269 24.67 -2.05 7.78
C GLY A 269 23.17 -1.83 7.94
N ILE A 270 22.39 -2.91 7.94
CA ILE A 270 20.94 -2.87 8.15
C ILE A 270 20.66 -2.45 9.60
N GLU A 271 19.84 -1.43 9.76
CA GLU A 271 19.41 -0.90 11.06
C GLU A 271 17.90 -1.03 11.19
N VAL A 272 17.42 -1.42 12.38
CA VAL A 272 16.01 -1.42 12.74
C VAL A 272 15.84 -0.45 13.90
N PHE A 273 14.86 0.43 13.81
CA PHE A 273 14.65 1.46 14.82
C PHE A 273 13.59 1.00 15.81
N GLY A 274 13.97 0.87 17.08
CA GLY A 274 13.07 0.51 18.14
C GLY A 274 11.90 1.48 18.31
N TYR A 275 10.93 1.07 19.12
CA TYR A 275 9.74 1.87 19.39
C TYR A 275 10.12 3.25 19.97
N LYS A 276 9.69 4.32 19.30
CA LYS A 276 10.03 5.73 19.64
C LYS A 276 11.53 6.04 19.70
N GLN A 277 12.39 5.17 19.18
CA GLN A 277 13.82 5.46 19.05
C GLN A 277 14.04 6.57 18.02
N PHE A 278 15.04 7.43 18.27
CA PHE A 278 15.45 8.46 17.32
C PHE A 278 15.89 7.84 16.00
N ARG A 279 15.49 8.46 14.89
CA ARG A 279 15.80 7.99 13.54
C ARG A 279 16.34 9.14 12.72
N PRO A 280 17.47 8.95 12.01
CA PRO A 280 17.95 9.92 11.05
C PRO A 280 16.86 10.30 10.04
N SER A 281 16.61 11.60 9.88
CA SER A 281 15.64 12.16 8.93
C SER A 281 15.92 11.80 7.47
N VAL A 282 17.11 11.29 7.17
CA VAL A 282 17.51 10.84 5.81
C VAL A 282 16.64 9.68 5.33
N TYR A 283 16.13 8.84 6.23
CA TYR A 283 15.25 7.73 5.85
C TYR A 283 13.86 8.23 5.45
N SER A 284 13.36 9.28 6.11
CA SER A 284 12.15 9.99 5.68
C SER A 284 12.37 10.74 4.36
N LEU A 285 13.55 11.34 4.16
CA LEU A 285 13.93 11.91 2.86
C LEU A 285 13.89 10.85 1.76
N LYS A 286 14.46 9.66 2.03
CA LYS A 286 14.46 8.54 1.09
C LYS A 286 13.05 8.12 0.71
N GLN A 287 12.19 7.95 1.71
CA GLN A 287 10.77 7.68 1.53
C GLN A 287 10.08 8.75 0.66
N TYR A 288 10.29 10.03 0.95
CA TYR A 288 9.72 11.15 0.19
C TYR A 288 10.22 11.22 -1.26
N ALA A 289 11.51 11.00 -1.47
CA ALA A 289 12.13 11.07 -2.79
C ALA A 289 11.72 9.93 -3.72
N LEU A 290 11.35 8.77 -3.16
CA LEU A 290 11.05 7.56 -3.94
C LEU A 290 9.55 7.19 -3.97
N GLY A 291 8.78 7.50 -2.93
CA GLY A 291 7.36 7.18 -2.85
C GLY A 291 6.51 8.22 -3.58
N ASP A 292 5.52 7.78 -4.37
CA ASP A 292 4.75 8.66 -5.25
C ASP A 292 3.91 9.68 -4.48
N SER A 293 3.25 9.24 -3.40
CA SER A 293 2.24 10.01 -2.66
C SER A 293 2.70 10.52 -1.30
N VAL A 294 3.99 10.38 -0.99
CA VAL A 294 4.54 10.77 0.32
C VAL A 294 4.58 12.29 0.46
N ARG A 295 4.04 12.79 1.56
CA ARG A 295 4.07 14.22 1.89
C ARG A 295 5.40 14.60 2.53
N LEU A 296 5.83 15.83 2.27
CA LEU A 296 7.04 16.38 2.86
C LEU A 296 6.83 16.60 4.37
N SER A 297 7.70 16.01 5.21
CA SER A 297 7.61 16.13 6.66
C SER A 297 8.51 17.26 7.21
N PRO A 298 8.21 17.81 8.39
CA PRO A 298 8.99 18.92 8.97
C PRO A 298 10.50 18.65 9.12
N PRO A 299 10.97 17.45 9.55
CA PRO A 299 12.40 17.17 9.62
C PRO A 299 13.08 17.26 8.25
N ILE A 300 12.46 16.71 7.19
CA ILE A 300 13.01 16.79 5.84
C ILE A 300 13.05 18.24 5.36
N TRP A 301 12.01 19.00 5.70
CA TRP A 301 11.87 20.40 5.35
C TRP A 301 13.06 21.23 5.85
N ALA A 302 13.46 21.05 7.11
CA ALA A 302 14.57 21.75 7.73
C ALA A 302 15.95 21.19 7.33
N ASP A 303 16.10 19.87 7.31
CA ASP A 303 17.42 19.22 7.23
C ASP A 303 17.99 19.22 5.81
N TYR A 304 17.14 19.03 4.81
CA TYR A 304 17.54 18.77 3.41
C TYR A 304 17.14 19.88 2.45
N GLY A 305 17.02 21.11 2.95
CA GLY A 305 17.01 22.29 2.11
C GLY A 305 15.68 22.68 1.46
N PHE A 306 14.62 21.90 1.68
CA PHE A 306 13.29 22.23 1.14
C PHE A 306 12.71 23.52 1.74
N MET A 307 13.12 23.90 2.96
CA MET A 307 12.78 25.19 3.56
C MET A 307 13.28 26.40 2.77
N ASN A 308 14.31 26.21 1.94
CA ASN A 308 14.90 27.28 1.14
C ASN A 308 14.22 27.42 -0.24
N CYS A 309 13.35 26.49 -0.62
CA CYS A 309 12.64 26.51 -1.90
C CYS A 309 11.57 27.61 -1.90
N ARG A 310 11.56 28.45 -2.93
CA ARG A 310 10.59 29.55 -3.07
C ARG A 310 9.42 29.19 -3.97
N THR A 311 9.58 28.19 -4.83
CA THR A 311 8.56 27.75 -5.79
C THR A 311 8.36 26.23 -5.71
N GLU A 312 7.20 25.76 -6.18
CA GLU A 312 6.92 24.33 -6.32
C GLU A 312 7.85 23.65 -7.33
N ASP A 313 8.32 24.38 -8.35
CA ASP A 313 9.31 23.86 -9.30
C ASP A 313 10.66 23.61 -8.64
N GLU A 314 11.10 24.49 -7.74
CA GLU A 314 12.32 24.27 -6.96
C GLU A 314 12.20 23.05 -6.05
N LYS A 315 11.04 22.87 -5.39
CA LYS A 315 10.78 21.67 -4.57
C LYS A 315 10.81 20.42 -5.44
N ARG A 316 10.22 20.44 -6.63
CA ARG A 316 10.21 19.32 -7.57
C ARG A 316 11.62 18.99 -8.07
N GLN A 317 12.40 19.99 -8.46
CA GLN A 317 13.79 19.83 -8.88
C GLN A 317 14.66 19.27 -7.74
N LEU A 318 14.50 19.79 -6.52
CA LEU A 318 15.24 19.32 -5.35
C LEU A 318 14.90 17.87 -5.02
N ARG A 319 13.61 17.51 -5.07
CA ARG A 319 13.15 16.12 -4.93
C ARG A 319 13.79 15.22 -5.98
N GLN A 320 13.75 15.63 -7.26
CA GLN A 320 14.36 14.86 -8.36
C GLN A 320 15.87 14.67 -8.20
N MET A 321 16.59 15.69 -7.71
CA MET A 321 18.01 15.58 -7.39
C MET A 321 18.24 14.52 -6.31
N TYR A 322 17.48 14.55 -5.21
CA TYR A 322 17.59 13.53 -4.17
C TYR A 322 17.20 12.14 -4.69
N THR A 323 16.18 12.02 -5.55
CA THR A 323 15.84 10.75 -6.21
C THR A 323 17.03 10.19 -7.01
N LYS A 324 17.72 11.04 -7.81
CA LYS A 324 18.92 10.63 -8.55
C LYS A 324 20.05 10.21 -7.60
N LEU A 325 20.28 11.00 -6.55
CA LEU A 325 21.32 10.74 -5.56
C LEU A 325 21.09 9.39 -4.87
N ILE A 326 19.88 9.13 -4.39
CA ILE A 326 19.52 7.90 -3.68
C ILE A 326 19.65 6.65 -4.55
N LYS A 327 19.35 6.77 -5.85
CA LYS A 327 19.47 5.66 -6.81
C LYS A 327 20.92 5.44 -7.27
N HIS A 328 21.87 6.27 -6.86
CA HIS A 328 23.26 6.14 -7.28
C HIS A 328 23.96 5.02 -6.49
N PRO A 329 24.76 4.14 -7.12
CA PRO A 329 25.39 2.99 -6.43
C PRO A 329 26.31 3.35 -5.26
N GLN A 330 26.91 4.54 -5.28
CA GLN A 330 27.80 5.04 -4.23
C GLN A 330 27.06 5.72 -3.07
N PHE A 331 25.73 5.85 -3.15
CA PHE A 331 24.97 6.52 -2.10
C PHE A 331 24.84 5.65 -0.85
N ASP A 332 25.20 6.22 0.30
CA ASP A 332 24.87 5.69 1.61
C ASP A 332 24.04 6.75 2.39
N PRO A 333 22.84 6.39 2.91
CA PRO A 333 22.01 7.32 3.68
C PRO A 333 22.75 7.86 4.92
N ARG A 334 23.62 7.08 5.55
CA ARG A 334 24.35 7.50 6.74
C ARG A 334 25.37 8.59 6.41
N ASP A 335 25.99 8.52 5.24
CA ASP A 335 26.95 9.55 4.82
C ASP A 335 26.26 10.86 4.44
N LEU A 336 25.07 10.79 3.81
CA LEU A 336 24.24 11.98 3.62
C LEU A 336 23.80 12.58 4.96
N HIS A 337 23.40 11.75 5.94
CA HIS A 337 23.02 12.25 7.26
C HIS A 337 24.22 12.91 7.97
N LYS A 338 25.41 12.30 7.95
CA LYS A 338 26.65 12.91 8.46
C LYS A 338 26.95 14.25 7.77
N ALA A 339 26.78 14.32 6.46
CA ALA A 339 26.96 15.56 5.71
C ALA A 339 25.92 16.62 6.10
N CYS A 340 24.66 16.22 6.34
CA CYS A 340 23.59 17.08 6.82
C CYS A 340 23.93 17.72 8.17
N VAL A 341 24.26 16.93 9.18
CA VAL A 341 24.59 17.43 10.54
C VAL A 341 25.90 18.22 10.58
N SER A 342 26.75 18.07 9.56
CA SER A 342 27.99 18.83 9.40
C SER A 342 27.83 20.10 8.55
N GLY A 343 26.64 20.39 8.02
CA GLY A 343 26.42 21.52 7.10
C GLY A 343 27.12 21.38 5.73
N LYS A 344 27.41 20.14 5.30
CA LYS A 344 28.21 19.80 4.11
C LYS A 344 27.41 19.08 3.01
N ILE A 345 26.07 19.21 3.00
CA ILE A 345 25.20 18.56 2.01
C ILE A 345 25.65 18.87 0.58
N PHE A 346 25.92 20.14 0.26
CA PHE A 346 26.36 20.55 -1.08
C PHE A 346 27.60 19.77 -1.56
N ASN A 347 28.60 19.62 -0.69
CA ASN A 347 29.85 18.93 -1.02
C ASN A 347 29.60 17.43 -1.25
N TYR A 348 28.78 16.80 -0.41
CA TYR A 348 28.42 15.39 -0.54
C TYR A 348 27.63 15.11 -1.83
N VAL A 349 26.64 15.95 -2.14
CA VAL A 349 25.87 15.82 -3.39
C VAL A 349 26.81 15.96 -4.58
N ARG A 350 27.73 16.94 -4.57
CA ARG A 350 28.68 17.17 -5.66
C ARG A 350 29.70 16.06 -5.84
N SER A 351 30.09 15.35 -4.77
CA SER A 351 31.02 14.21 -4.88
C SER A 351 30.39 13.00 -5.56
N ILE A 352 29.06 12.84 -5.44
CA ILE A 352 28.33 11.72 -6.06
C ILE A 352 27.76 12.11 -7.44
N LEU A 353 27.25 13.34 -7.56
CA LEU A 353 26.63 13.87 -8.77
C LEU A 353 27.39 15.12 -9.27
N PRO A 354 28.60 14.98 -9.83
CA PRO A 354 29.46 16.13 -10.19
C PRO A 354 28.87 17.02 -11.29
N ASN A 355 28.00 16.46 -12.14
CA ASN A 355 27.38 17.14 -13.28
C ASN A 355 25.99 17.74 -12.97
N GLU A 356 25.45 17.54 -11.76
CA GLU A 356 24.15 18.07 -11.41
C GLU A 356 24.22 19.59 -11.19
N VAL A 357 23.26 20.34 -11.75
CA VAL A 357 23.20 21.79 -11.58
C VAL A 357 22.65 22.12 -10.19
N LEU A 358 23.55 22.38 -9.25
CA LEU A 358 23.20 22.67 -7.86
C LEU A 358 23.05 24.17 -7.61
N LYS A 359 21.93 24.56 -7.00
CA LYS A 359 21.75 25.90 -6.42
C LYS A 359 22.26 25.88 -4.96
N PRO A 360 23.42 26.49 -4.64
CA PRO A 360 24.06 26.29 -3.33
C PRO A 360 23.21 26.74 -2.13
N TYR A 361 22.37 27.77 -2.32
CA TYR A 361 21.50 28.26 -1.26
C TYR A 361 20.40 27.26 -0.87
N LEU A 362 19.99 26.36 -1.78
CA LEU A 362 18.98 25.34 -1.47
C LEU A 362 19.53 24.33 -0.47
N LEU A 363 20.81 23.96 -0.56
CA LEU A 363 21.42 22.90 0.26
C LEU A 363 22.02 23.41 1.58
N LYS A 364 21.65 24.62 2.01
CA LYS A 364 22.00 25.15 3.34
C LYS A 364 20.96 24.68 4.36
N ASN A 365 21.40 24.37 5.57
CA ASN A 365 20.53 24.02 6.68
C ASN A 365 21.06 24.71 7.96
N LEU A 366 20.40 24.45 9.09
CA LEU A 366 20.74 25.06 10.38
C LEU A 366 22.00 24.47 11.03
N TYR A 367 22.61 23.45 10.41
CA TYR A 367 23.75 22.73 10.97
C TYR A 367 25.11 23.29 10.52
N PRO A 368 26.17 23.10 11.33
CA PRO A 368 26.13 22.55 12.68
C PRO A 368 25.43 23.52 13.64
N LEU A 369 24.56 22.98 14.51
CA LEU A 369 23.92 23.79 15.54
C LEU A 369 25.02 24.34 16.46
N LYS A 370 25.04 25.66 16.68
CA LYS A 370 25.94 26.25 17.68
C LYS A 370 25.63 25.58 19.01
N LYS A 371 26.65 25.13 19.74
CA LYS A 371 26.47 24.74 21.14
C LYS A 371 25.89 25.96 21.86
N PHE A 372 24.73 25.81 22.49
CA PHE A 372 24.29 26.78 23.48
C PHE A 372 25.25 26.59 24.66
N GLU A 373 26.11 27.61 24.91
CA GLU A 373 26.95 27.67 26.11
C GLU A 373 26.10 27.97 27.35
#